data_AF-A0A455WZK0-F1
#
_entry.id   AF-A0A455WZK0-F1
#
_cell.length_a   1.000
_cell.length_b   1.000
_cell.length_c   1.000
_cell.angle_alpha   90.00
_cell.angle_beta   90.00
_cell.angle_gamma   90.00
#
_symmetry.space_group_name_H-M   'P 1'
#
loop_
_entity.id
_entity.type
_entity.pdbx_description
1 polymer ?
#
loop_
_entity_poly.entity_id
_entity_poly.type
_entity_poly.pdbx_seq_one_letter_code
_entity_poly.pdbx_strand_id
1 'polypeptide(L)'
;MGFRSPIRRSTLADANEGRDWRIWADLAALLIRHARKLYCNDSFGIDLDNTVYALDATTIDLCLPLFPWAPFRSTKAAIKLHTLLDLCGNIPAFIHISDGKMGDVNVLDILPIEAGAFYVMDRGYLDFSRLFALHQAGALFVTRAKRGMDARRVYSIPTDRNTGVICDQRIAMNGFYILQDYPEQLRRIRFKDPESGKTWVFLTNNTVDHCRAVQEPLASRAVLQVDQAASAHQAFHRQQRECGEDANLVRCRYLRADCHCQKGA
;
A
#
# COMPACT_ATOMS: atom_id res chain seq x y z
N MET A 1 20.76 9.99 26.02
CA MET A 1 20.58 8.97 27.09
C MET A 1 20.45 7.61 26.42
N GLY A 2 21.36 6.69 26.66
CA GLY A 2 21.39 5.36 26.02
C GLY A 2 20.71 4.30 26.87
N PHE A 3 20.07 3.33 26.21
CA PHE A 3 19.39 2.19 26.82
C PHE A 3 20.40 1.28 27.57
N ARG A 4 20.55 1.46 28.88
CA ARG A 4 21.50 0.71 29.74
C ARG A 4 20.85 -0.32 30.67
N SER A 5 19.55 -0.57 30.53
CA SER A 5 18.81 -1.55 31.34
C SER A 5 17.70 -2.21 30.53
N PRO A 6 17.31 -3.47 30.82
CA PRO A 6 16.19 -4.12 30.15
C PRO A 6 14.91 -3.33 30.43
N ILE A 7 14.35 -2.73 29.38
CA ILE A 7 13.11 -1.95 29.45
C ILE A 7 11.97 -2.94 29.66
N ARG A 8 11.30 -2.86 30.81
CA ARG A 8 10.06 -3.62 31.03
C ARG A 8 9.02 -3.07 30.05
N ARG A 9 8.26 -3.95 29.38
CA ARG A 9 7.27 -3.57 28.37
C ARG A 9 6.26 -2.54 28.86
N SER A 10 5.89 -2.59 30.15
CA SER A 10 5.02 -1.59 30.80
C SER A 10 5.63 -0.19 30.78
N THR A 11 6.93 -0.05 31.03
CA THR A 11 7.61 1.25 31.11
C THR A 11 7.59 2.03 29.79
N LEU A 12 7.59 1.34 28.64
CA LEU A 12 7.48 1.99 27.33
C LEU A 12 6.04 2.45 27.04
N ALA A 13 5.05 1.61 27.37
CA ALA A 13 3.63 1.93 27.20
C ALA A 13 3.23 3.13 28.09
N ASP A 14 3.59 3.08 29.38
CA ASP A 14 3.35 4.16 30.34
C ASP A 14 4.03 5.46 29.91
N ALA A 15 5.27 5.38 29.38
CA ALA A 15 5.98 6.54 28.87
C ALA A 15 5.35 7.11 27.59
N ASN A 16 4.69 6.30 26.77
CA ASN A 16 4.02 6.74 25.54
C ASN A 16 2.63 7.32 25.80
N GLU A 17 1.93 6.87 26.85
CA GLU A 17 0.59 7.36 27.20
C GLU A 17 0.59 8.87 27.48
N GLY A 18 1.66 9.39 28.09
CA GLY A 18 1.81 10.82 28.38
C GLY A 18 2.51 11.66 27.31
N ARG A 19 2.97 11.07 26.20
CA ARG A 19 3.73 11.79 25.16
C ARG A 19 2.84 12.20 24.00
N ASP A 20 3.00 13.43 23.53
CA ASP A 20 2.35 13.87 22.29
C ASP A 20 2.85 12.98 21.12
N TRP A 21 1.90 12.40 20.39
CA TRP A 21 2.17 11.55 19.23
C TRP A 21 2.97 12.27 18.15
N ARG A 22 2.89 13.61 18.09
CA ARG A 22 3.65 14.44 17.15
C ARG A 22 5.16 14.22 17.25
N ILE A 23 5.68 13.90 18.43
CA ILE A 23 7.11 13.59 18.62
C ILE A 23 7.52 12.40 17.74
N TRP A 24 6.67 11.37 17.69
CA TRP A 24 6.92 10.18 16.87
C TRP A 24 6.74 10.46 15.38
N ALA A 25 5.75 11.28 15.02
CA ALA A 25 5.53 11.71 13.65
C ALA A 25 6.73 12.52 13.11
N ASP A 26 7.22 13.48 13.89
CA ASP A 26 8.36 14.32 13.53
C ASP A 26 9.66 13.49 13.45
N LEU A 27 9.86 12.56 14.39
CA LEU A 27 10.98 11.63 14.35
C LEU A 27 10.92 10.75 13.10
N ALA A 28 9.76 10.21 12.75
CA ALA A 28 9.58 9.42 11.53
C ALA A 28 9.87 10.26 10.27
N ALA A 29 9.35 11.50 10.20
CA ALA A 29 9.61 12.40 9.09
C ALA A 29 11.09 12.78 8.95
N LEU A 30 11.82 12.91 10.06
CA LEU A 30 13.27 13.08 10.05
C LEU A 30 13.98 11.82 9.50
N LEU A 31 13.65 10.65 10.02
CA LEU A 31 14.25 9.38 9.59
C LEU A 31 14.00 9.10 8.10
N ILE A 32 12.79 9.36 7.59
CA ILE A 32 12.46 9.24 6.17
C ILE A 32 13.32 10.17 5.32
N ARG A 33 13.50 11.44 5.73
CA ARG A 33 14.38 12.39 5.03
C ARG A 33 15.84 11.94 5.03
N HIS A 34 16.31 11.38 6.13
CA HIS A 34 17.67 10.83 6.21
C HIS A 34 17.83 9.61 5.30
N ALA A 35 16.88 8.67 5.33
CA ALA A 35 16.89 7.50 4.47
C ALA A 35 16.90 7.93 2.99
N ARG A 36 16.03 8.86 2.57
CA ARG A 36 15.99 9.33 1.17
C ARG A 36 17.34 9.84 0.67
N LYS A 37 18.11 10.53 1.52
CA LYS A 37 19.46 11.00 1.18
C LYS A 37 20.47 9.87 1.07
N LEU A 38 20.33 8.82 1.89
CA LEU A 38 21.24 7.68 1.87
C LEU A 38 21.01 6.78 0.65
N TYR A 39 19.75 6.59 0.27
CA TYR A 39 19.34 5.68 -0.81
C TYR A 39 19.13 6.38 -2.16
N CYS A 40 19.50 7.66 -2.31
CA CYS A 40 19.24 8.43 -3.54
C CYS A 40 19.97 7.89 -4.78
N ASN A 41 21.08 7.19 -4.58
CA ASN A 41 21.91 6.64 -5.65
C ASN A 41 21.76 5.12 -5.80
N ASP A 42 20.94 4.48 -4.95
CA ASP A 42 20.70 3.05 -5.05
C ASP A 42 19.69 2.82 -6.18
N SER A 43 20.14 2.15 -7.25
CA SER A 43 19.26 1.81 -8.37
C SER A 43 18.48 0.53 -8.04
N PHE A 44 17.18 0.53 -8.32
CA PHE A 44 16.32 -0.62 -8.04
C PHE A 44 16.46 -1.76 -9.06
N GLY A 45 17.56 -1.82 -9.81
CA GLY A 45 17.78 -2.81 -10.87
C GLY A 45 16.78 -2.70 -12.04
N ILE A 46 15.96 -1.65 -12.06
CA ILE A 46 15.07 -1.31 -13.17
C ILE A 46 15.58 0.00 -13.75
N ASP A 47 16.00 -0.04 -15.01
CA ASP A 47 16.51 1.10 -15.78
C ASP A 47 15.34 2.02 -16.18
N LEU A 48 14.71 2.62 -15.17
CA LEU A 48 13.65 3.61 -15.31
C LEU A 48 14.22 4.94 -14.83
N ASP A 49 14.42 5.87 -15.76
CA ASP A 49 14.76 7.26 -15.44
C ASP A 49 13.66 7.96 -14.62
N ASN A 50 12.45 7.39 -14.60
CA ASN A 50 11.27 7.95 -13.95
C ASN A 50 11.03 7.33 -12.57
N THR A 51 10.63 8.15 -11.60
CA THR A 51 10.27 7.71 -10.25
C THR A 51 9.06 6.77 -10.27
N VAL A 52 9.17 5.63 -9.58
CA VAL A 52 8.09 4.64 -9.47
C VAL A 52 7.61 4.58 -8.03
N TYR A 53 6.33 4.88 -7.84
CA TYR A 53 5.63 4.76 -6.57
C TYR A 53 4.73 3.54 -6.53
N ALA A 54 4.74 2.82 -5.41
CA ALA A 54 3.76 1.81 -5.08
C ALA A 54 2.78 2.36 -4.05
N LEU A 55 1.48 2.30 -4.33
CA LEU A 55 0.45 2.69 -3.39
C LEU A 55 -0.24 1.45 -2.83
N ASP A 56 -0.19 1.31 -1.51
CA ASP A 56 -0.83 0.21 -0.79
C ASP A 56 -1.57 0.72 0.47
N ALA A 57 -2.57 -0.04 0.90
CA ALA A 57 -3.32 0.23 2.12
C ALA A 57 -3.24 -0.97 3.07
N THR A 58 -2.77 -0.74 4.28
CA THR A 58 -2.73 -1.75 5.34
C THR A 58 -3.80 -1.45 6.39
N THR A 59 -4.61 -2.44 6.75
CA THR A 59 -5.63 -2.30 7.80
C THR A 59 -5.06 -2.84 9.11
N ILE A 60 -4.95 -1.99 10.12
CA ILE A 60 -4.48 -2.35 11.45
C ILE A 60 -5.69 -2.60 12.35
N ASP A 61 -5.90 -3.87 12.70
CA ASP A 61 -6.93 -4.29 13.65
C ASP A 61 -6.61 -3.76 15.05
N LEU A 62 -7.58 -3.10 15.69
CA LEU A 62 -7.49 -2.53 17.03
C LEU A 62 -8.53 -3.14 17.97
N CYS A 63 -8.27 -3.05 19.28
CA CYS A 63 -9.20 -3.48 20.32
C CYS A 63 -10.27 -2.41 20.54
N LEU A 64 -11.53 -2.69 20.22
CA LEU A 64 -12.63 -1.72 20.33
C LEU A 64 -12.78 -1.10 21.74
N PRO A 65 -12.65 -1.83 22.86
CA PRO A 65 -12.73 -1.23 24.19
C PRO A 65 -11.59 -0.24 24.49
N LEU A 66 -10.41 -0.41 23.89
CA LEU A 66 -9.25 0.47 24.07
C LEU A 66 -9.26 1.65 23.09
N PHE A 67 -9.84 1.45 21.90
CA PHE A 67 -9.88 2.44 20.82
C PHE A 67 -11.34 2.68 20.36
N PRO A 68 -12.20 3.24 21.21
CA PRO A 68 -13.62 3.45 20.87
C PRO A 68 -13.82 4.50 19.76
N TRP A 69 -12.80 5.31 19.48
CA TRP A 69 -12.81 6.35 18.45
C TRP A 69 -12.60 5.81 17.02
N ALA A 70 -12.22 4.54 16.83
CA ALA A 70 -11.94 3.94 15.52
C ALA A 70 -12.87 2.74 15.17
N PRO A 71 -14.20 2.89 15.17
CA PRO A 71 -15.11 1.76 15.01
C PRO A 71 -15.15 1.24 13.56
N PHE A 72 -14.73 0.00 13.34
CA PHE A 72 -14.75 -0.64 12.02
C PHE A 72 -15.95 -1.58 11.84
N ARG A 73 -16.21 -2.46 12.81
CA ARG A 73 -17.38 -3.36 12.87
C ARG A 73 -18.00 -3.34 14.27
N SER A 74 -19.10 -4.07 14.46
CA SER A 74 -19.81 -4.15 15.75
C SER A 74 -18.91 -4.48 16.94
N THR A 75 -17.92 -5.36 16.75
CA THR A 75 -17.01 -5.82 17.81
C THR A 75 -15.54 -5.48 17.56
N LYS A 76 -15.21 -4.75 16.49
CA LYS A 76 -13.82 -4.50 16.09
C LYS A 76 -13.58 -3.02 15.80
N ALA A 77 -12.47 -2.51 16.30
CA ALA A 77 -11.91 -1.25 15.87
C ALA A 77 -10.83 -1.52 14.82
N ALA A 78 -10.63 -0.59 13.88
CA ALA A 78 -9.51 -0.66 12.96
C ALA A 78 -9.21 0.73 12.40
N ILE A 79 -7.94 0.93 12.06
CA ILE A 79 -7.48 2.06 11.25
C ILE A 79 -6.91 1.54 9.94
N LYS A 80 -6.92 2.39 8.92
CA LYS A 80 -6.23 2.13 7.66
C LYS A 80 -5.03 3.04 7.54
N LEU A 81 -3.93 2.46 7.12
CA LEU A 81 -2.68 3.14 6.83
C LEU A 81 -2.44 3.05 5.33
N HIS A 82 -2.63 4.17 4.64
CA HIS A 82 -2.31 4.30 3.24
C HIS A 82 -0.87 4.76 3.09
N THR A 83 -0.06 4.00 2.38
CA THR A 83 1.36 4.27 2.18
C THR A 83 1.69 4.34 0.71
N LEU A 84 2.25 5.47 0.29
CA LEU A 84 2.94 5.59 -0.98
C LEU A 84 4.41 5.28 -0.74
N LEU A 85 4.93 4.23 -1.35
CA LEU A 85 6.31 3.77 -1.25
C LEU A 85 7.06 4.16 -2.51
N ASP A 86 8.17 4.87 -2.36
CA ASP A 86 9.14 5.06 -3.44
C ASP A 86 9.89 3.74 -3.63
N LEU A 87 9.69 3.10 -4.78
CA LEU A 87 10.29 1.80 -5.06
C LEU A 87 11.80 1.92 -5.25
N CYS A 88 12.35 3.07 -5.65
CA CYS A 88 13.79 3.21 -5.83
C CYS A 88 14.58 2.96 -4.52
N GLY A 89 14.10 3.51 -3.41
CA GLY A 89 14.73 3.36 -2.09
C GLY A 89 13.99 2.43 -1.13
N ASN A 90 12.81 1.91 -1.50
CA ASN A 90 11.85 1.28 -0.58
C ASN A 90 11.53 2.17 0.65
N ILE A 91 11.37 3.48 0.39
CA ILE A 91 11.14 4.49 1.43
C ILE A 91 9.74 5.06 1.31
N PRO A 92 8.94 5.12 2.40
CA PRO A 92 7.64 5.74 2.35
C PRO A 92 7.75 7.22 1.99
N ALA A 93 7.04 7.62 0.95
CA ALA A 93 6.96 8.97 0.43
C ALA A 93 5.77 9.75 1.01
N PHE A 94 4.66 9.04 1.24
CA PHE A 94 3.45 9.60 1.80
C PHE A 94 2.79 8.56 2.71
N ILE A 95 2.32 9.00 3.86
CA ILE A 95 1.63 8.16 4.83
C ILE A 95 0.36 8.90 5.26
N HIS A 96 -0.79 8.26 5.11
CA HIS A 96 -2.06 8.77 5.57
C HIS A 96 -2.77 7.74 6.45
N ILE A 97 -3.19 8.16 7.64
CA ILE A 97 -3.96 7.33 8.58
C ILE A 97 -5.41 7.77 8.49
N SER A 98 -6.28 6.83 8.18
CA SER A 98 -7.73 7.03 8.10
C SER A 98 -8.49 6.04 8.98
N ASP A 99 -9.80 6.25 9.09
CA ASP A 99 -10.72 5.24 9.62
C ASP A 99 -10.65 3.96 8.77
N GLY A 100 -10.75 2.80 9.41
CA GLY A 100 -10.84 1.51 8.74
C GLY A 100 -11.96 1.41 7.71
N LYS A 101 -13.03 2.21 7.84
CA LYS A 101 -14.16 2.26 6.88
C LYS A 101 -13.87 3.01 5.59
N MET A 102 -12.82 3.82 5.53
CA MET A 102 -12.48 4.58 4.32
C MET A 102 -12.18 3.61 3.17
N GLY A 103 -12.78 3.86 2.01
CA GLY A 103 -12.47 3.11 0.79
C GLY A 103 -11.09 3.50 0.27
N ASP A 104 -10.33 2.52 -0.24
CA ASP A 104 -8.92 2.75 -0.62
C ASP A 104 -8.80 3.78 -1.76
N VAL A 105 -9.74 3.77 -2.71
CA VAL A 105 -9.85 4.77 -3.80
C VAL A 105 -9.86 6.22 -3.32
N ASN A 106 -10.39 6.49 -2.12
CA ASN A 106 -10.55 7.85 -1.62
C ASN A 106 -9.20 8.49 -1.26
N VAL A 107 -8.14 7.69 -1.10
CA VAL A 107 -6.79 8.25 -0.86
C VAL A 107 -6.27 9.04 -2.06
N LEU A 108 -6.76 8.73 -3.27
CA LEU A 108 -6.33 9.44 -4.49
C LEU A 108 -6.72 10.91 -4.46
N ASP A 109 -7.75 11.29 -3.69
CA ASP A 109 -8.22 12.67 -3.57
C ASP A 109 -7.27 13.55 -2.72
N ILE A 110 -6.42 12.92 -1.89
CA ILE A 110 -5.48 13.59 -0.98
C ILE A 110 -4.01 13.34 -1.34
N LEU A 111 -3.76 12.49 -2.33
CA LEU A 111 -2.42 12.07 -2.71
C LEU A 111 -1.69 13.23 -3.39
N PRO A 112 -0.46 13.59 -2.97
CA PRO A 112 0.37 14.52 -3.74
C PRO A 112 0.80 13.83 -5.04
N ILE A 113 0.36 14.37 -6.18
CA ILE A 113 0.64 13.82 -7.50
C ILE A 113 1.88 14.50 -8.09
N GLU A 114 2.84 13.69 -8.54
CA GLU A 114 4.04 14.12 -9.23
C GLU A 114 3.92 13.78 -10.73
N ALA A 115 4.10 14.81 -11.59
CA ALA A 115 4.02 14.63 -13.03
C ALA A 115 5.21 13.79 -13.54
N GLY A 116 4.94 12.85 -14.43
CA GLY A 116 5.94 11.93 -14.99
C GLY A 116 6.27 10.71 -14.13
N ALA A 117 5.81 10.67 -12.87
CA ALA A 117 5.98 9.51 -11.99
C ALA A 117 5.00 8.37 -12.33
N PHE A 118 5.42 7.13 -12.06
CA PHE A 118 4.60 5.93 -12.24
C PHE A 118 3.97 5.50 -10.92
N TYR A 119 2.65 5.42 -10.85
CA TYR A 119 1.89 4.94 -9.71
C TYR A 119 1.41 3.51 -9.95
N VAL A 120 2.06 2.55 -9.31
CA VAL A 120 1.66 1.14 -9.29
C VAL A 120 0.64 0.94 -8.17
N MET A 121 -0.55 0.49 -8.56
CA MET A 121 -1.70 0.34 -7.68
C MET A 121 -2.32 -1.04 -7.84
N ASP A 122 -2.92 -1.52 -6.76
CA ASP A 122 -3.73 -2.73 -6.80
C ASP A 122 -5.08 -2.50 -7.52
N ARG A 123 -5.91 -3.54 -7.58
CA ARG A 123 -7.26 -3.45 -8.19
C ARG A 123 -8.24 -2.63 -7.35
N GLY A 124 -7.99 -2.47 -6.06
CA GLY A 124 -8.81 -1.71 -5.13
C GLY A 124 -8.91 -0.23 -5.49
N TYR A 125 -7.90 0.32 -6.17
CA TYR A 125 -7.84 1.72 -6.60
C TYR A 125 -8.50 2.03 -7.97
N LEU A 126 -9.30 1.11 -8.52
CA LEU A 126 -9.92 1.31 -9.84
C LEU A 126 -11.16 2.21 -9.75
N ASP A 127 -10.95 3.51 -9.95
CA ASP A 127 -11.97 4.54 -10.11
C ASP A 127 -11.62 5.44 -11.31
N PHE A 128 -12.45 5.43 -12.36
CA PHE A 128 -12.11 6.10 -13.62
C PHE A 128 -12.03 7.62 -13.49
N SER A 129 -12.87 8.23 -12.65
CA SER A 129 -12.88 9.69 -12.45
C SER A 129 -11.58 10.15 -11.79
N ARG A 130 -11.12 9.43 -10.76
CA ARG A 130 -9.89 9.72 -10.04
C ARG A 130 -8.66 9.38 -10.87
N LEU A 131 -8.69 8.25 -11.59
CA LEU A 131 -7.62 7.89 -12.53
C LEU A 131 -7.48 8.92 -13.66
N PHE A 132 -8.59 9.53 -14.09
CA PHE A 132 -8.54 10.62 -15.07
C PHE A 132 -7.95 11.91 -14.48
N ALA A 133 -8.21 12.20 -13.19
CA ALA A 133 -7.53 13.31 -12.50
C ALA A 133 -6.01 13.08 -12.41
N LEU A 134 -5.57 11.85 -12.11
CA LEU A 134 -4.14 11.47 -12.15
C LEU A 134 -3.55 11.66 -13.54
N HIS A 135 -4.28 11.25 -14.58
CA HIS A 135 -3.85 11.45 -15.96
C HIS A 135 -3.71 12.94 -16.30
N GLN A 136 -4.71 13.76 -15.98
CA GLN A 136 -4.67 15.21 -16.23
C GLN A 136 -3.52 15.91 -15.49
N ALA A 137 -3.13 15.41 -14.31
CA ALA A 137 -1.97 15.88 -13.58
C ALA A 137 -0.62 15.46 -14.19
N GLY A 138 -0.63 14.71 -15.30
CA GLY A 138 0.57 14.23 -15.98
C GLY A 138 1.23 13.02 -15.32
N ALA A 139 0.56 12.37 -14.36
CA ALA A 139 1.04 11.15 -13.74
C ALA A 139 0.69 9.92 -14.57
N LEU A 140 1.58 8.93 -14.54
CA LEU A 140 1.38 7.64 -15.18
C LEU A 140 0.92 6.65 -14.13
N PHE A 141 -0.04 5.78 -14.44
CA PHE A 141 -0.47 4.74 -13.51
C PHE A 141 -0.45 3.36 -14.14
N VAL A 142 -0.29 2.36 -13.27
CA VAL A 142 -0.42 0.94 -13.60
C VAL A 142 -1.31 0.31 -12.55
N THR A 143 -2.49 -0.15 -12.95
CA THR A 143 -3.44 -0.85 -12.06
C THR A 143 -3.86 -2.18 -12.65
N ARG A 144 -4.34 -3.08 -11.78
CA ARG A 144 -4.88 -4.38 -12.21
C ARG A 144 -6.31 -4.21 -12.73
N ALA A 145 -6.59 -4.77 -13.91
CA ALA A 145 -7.91 -4.74 -14.49
C ALA A 145 -8.91 -5.57 -13.68
N LYS A 146 -10.14 -5.06 -13.55
CA LYS A 146 -11.27 -5.82 -13.00
C LYS A 146 -11.77 -6.88 -14.00
N ARG A 147 -12.13 -8.06 -13.49
CA ARG A 147 -12.74 -9.11 -14.33
C ARG A 147 -14.09 -8.64 -14.85
N GLY A 148 -14.36 -8.89 -16.14
CA GLY A 148 -15.61 -8.49 -16.79
C GLY A 148 -15.68 -7.00 -17.14
N MET A 149 -14.55 -6.30 -17.15
CA MET A 149 -14.48 -4.91 -17.61
C MET A 149 -14.93 -4.80 -19.08
N ASP A 150 -15.92 -3.96 -19.34
CA ASP A 150 -16.45 -3.72 -20.68
C ASP A 150 -15.61 -2.66 -21.40
N ALA A 151 -14.79 -3.11 -22.33
CA ALA A 151 -13.94 -2.26 -23.13
C ALA A 151 -13.77 -2.85 -24.53
N ARG A 152 -13.81 -1.98 -25.53
CA ARG A 152 -13.55 -2.34 -26.92
C ARG A 152 -12.08 -2.15 -27.24
N ARG A 153 -11.53 -3.09 -28.02
CA ARG A 153 -10.17 -2.98 -28.56
C ARG A 153 -10.16 -1.97 -29.71
N VAL A 154 -9.29 -0.97 -29.62
CA VAL A 154 -9.04 0.01 -30.70
C VAL A 154 -7.89 -0.47 -31.57
N TYR A 155 -6.76 -0.82 -30.94
CA TYR A 155 -5.56 -1.28 -31.64
C TYR A 155 -4.84 -2.38 -30.84
N SER A 156 -4.03 -3.19 -31.50
CA SER A 156 -3.16 -4.18 -30.86
C SER A 156 -1.75 -4.06 -31.40
N ILE A 157 -0.80 -3.93 -30.49
CA ILE A 157 0.63 -3.90 -30.80
C ILE A 157 1.12 -5.35 -30.91
N PRO A 158 1.99 -5.69 -31.89
CA PRO A 158 2.62 -7.01 -31.97
C PRO A 158 3.45 -7.27 -30.70
N THR A 159 3.27 -8.43 -30.08
CA THR A 159 4.01 -8.82 -28.88
C THR A 159 4.67 -10.17 -29.06
N ASP A 160 5.89 -10.32 -28.52
CA ASP A 160 6.56 -11.61 -28.45
C ASP A 160 6.04 -12.41 -27.26
N ARG A 161 5.39 -13.55 -27.53
CA ARG A 161 4.82 -14.43 -26.49
C ARG A 161 5.90 -15.11 -25.65
N ASN A 162 7.14 -15.17 -26.12
CA ASN A 162 8.25 -15.74 -25.35
C ASN A 162 8.57 -14.91 -24.10
N THR A 163 8.24 -13.62 -24.11
CA THR A 163 8.40 -12.71 -22.96
C THR A 163 7.31 -12.87 -21.89
N GLY A 164 6.29 -13.72 -22.14
CA GLY A 164 5.12 -13.84 -21.27
C GLY A 164 4.01 -12.82 -21.52
N VAL A 165 4.27 -11.79 -22.35
CA VAL A 165 3.23 -10.83 -22.78
C VAL A 165 2.34 -11.47 -23.85
N ILE A 166 1.08 -11.73 -23.50
CA ILE A 166 0.09 -12.34 -24.39
C ILE A 166 -0.49 -11.32 -25.35
N CYS A 167 -0.83 -10.13 -24.84
CA CYS A 167 -1.35 -9.06 -25.67
C CYS A 167 -1.05 -7.70 -25.08
N ASP A 168 -0.81 -6.75 -25.98
CA ASP A 168 -0.70 -5.34 -25.68
C ASP A 168 -1.65 -4.56 -26.60
N GLN A 169 -2.63 -3.89 -26.00
CA GLN A 169 -3.77 -3.36 -26.73
C GLN A 169 -4.16 -1.99 -26.22
N ARG A 170 -4.41 -1.06 -27.15
CA ARG A 170 -5.16 0.16 -26.82
C ARG A 170 -6.64 -0.18 -26.80
N ILE A 171 -7.30 0.20 -25.72
CA ILE A 171 -8.71 -0.04 -25.45
C ILE A 171 -9.42 1.29 -25.21
N ALA A 172 -10.67 1.36 -25.63
CA ALA A 172 -11.60 2.41 -25.23
C ALA A 172 -12.65 1.77 -24.33
N MET A 173 -12.97 2.45 -23.23
CA MET A 173 -14.00 1.98 -22.31
C MET A 173 -15.37 2.07 -22.99
N ASN A 174 -16.22 1.09 -22.71
CA ASN A 174 -17.61 1.12 -23.14
C ASN A 174 -18.47 1.56 -21.95
N GLY A 175 -19.56 2.28 -22.22
CA GLY A 175 -20.50 2.74 -21.21
C GLY A 175 -20.53 4.26 -21.06
N PHE A 176 -21.75 4.81 -20.97
CA PHE A 176 -22.00 6.25 -20.99
C PHE A 176 -21.29 7.00 -19.84
N TYR A 177 -21.43 6.52 -18.60
CA TYR A 177 -20.82 7.16 -17.42
C TYR A 177 -19.30 7.04 -17.42
N ILE A 178 -18.76 5.86 -17.75
CA ILE A 178 -17.30 5.65 -17.76
C ILE A 178 -16.63 6.53 -18.82
N LEU A 179 -17.27 6.75 -19.97
CA LEU A 179 -16.77 7.66 -21.00
C LEU A 179 -16.82 9.13 -20.57
N GLN A 180 -17.72 9.52 -19.66
CA GLN A 180 -17.69 10.85 -19.06
C GLN A 180 -16.56 10.98 -18.04
N ASP A 181 -16.35 9.95 -17.23
CA ASP A 181 -15.32 9.94 -16.19
C ASP A 181 -13.90 9.81 -16.77
N TYR A 182 -13.74 9.03 -17.83
CA TYR A 182 -12.47 8.79 -18.51
C TYR A 182 -12.70 8.69 -20.03
N PRO A 183 -12.70 9.84 -20.75
CA PRO A 183 -12.96 9.88 -22.20
C PRO A 183 -11.80 9.35 -23.06
N GLU A 184 -10.60 9.25 -22.49
CA GLU A 184 -9.40 8.88 -23.22
C GLU A 184 -9.20 7.36 -23.36
N GLN A 185 -8.27 6.97 -24.25
CA GLN A 185 -7.91 5.57 -24.43
C GLN A 185 -6.98 5.09 -23.31
N LEU A 186 -7.11 3.82 -22.95
CA LEU A 186 -6.25 3.13 -22.01
C LEU A 186 -5.45 2.05 -22.73
N ARG A 187 -4.29 1.69 -22.22
CA ARG A 187 -3.52 0.53 -22.67
C ARG A 187 -3.77 -0.64 -21.73
N ARG A 188 -4.13 -1.78 -22.30
CA ARG A 188 -4.38 -3.06 -21.64
C ARG A 188 -3.29 -4.04 -22.00
N ILE A 189 -2.58 -4.52 -20.98
CA ILE A 189 -1.52 -5.52 -21.13
C ILE A 189 -1.97 -6.81 -20.44
N ARG A 190 -1.99 -7.92 -21.18
CA ARG A 190 -2.23 -9.25 -20.62
C ARG A 190 -0.89 -9.97 -20.52
N PHE A 191 -0.51 -10.32 -19.30
CA PHE A 191 0.73 -11.00 -19.00
C PHE A 191 0.42 -12.37 -18.41
N LYS A 192 1.14 -13.40 -18.85
CA LYS A 192 1.09 -14.73 -18.24
C LYS A 192 2.46 -15.04 -17.69
N ASP A 193 2.50 -15.23 -16.39
CA ASP A 193 3.73 -15.59 -15.70
C ASP A 193 4.15 -17.01 -16.13
N PRO A 194 5.37 -17.19 -16.69
CA PRO A 194 5.80 -18.47 -17.23
C PRO A 194 5.96 -19.55 -16.16
N GLU A 195 6.34 -19.21 -14.93
CA GLU A 195 6.54 -20.21 -13.87
C GLU A 195 5.24 -20.57 -13.14
N SER A 196 4.43 -19.59 -12.73
CA SER A 196 3.17 -19.88 -12.01
C SER A 196 2.01 -20.22 -12.93
N GLY A 197 2.12 -19.91 -14.22
CA GLY A 197 1.04 -20.06 -15.21
C GLY A 197 -0.13 -19.10 -15.03
N LYS A 198 -0.10 -18.22 -14.01
CA LYS A 198 -1.16 -17.26 -13.71
C LYS A 198 -1.19 -16.14 -14.76
N THR A 199 -2.41 -15.75 -15.15
CA THR A 199 -2.63 -14.66 -16.10
C THR A 199 -3.09 -13.42 -15.36
N TRP A 200 -2.39 -12.32 -15.59
CA TRP A 200 -2.71 -10.99 -15.07
C TRP A 200 -3.08 -10.06 -16.22
N VAL A 201 -3.93 -9.09 -15.91
CA VAL A 201 -4.33 -8.04 -16.86
C VAL A 201 -4.10 -6.71 -16.18
N PHE A 202 -3.30 -5.86 -16.81
CA PHE A 202 -2.93 -4.53 -16.33
C PHE A 202 -3.56 -3.46 -17.23
N LEU A 203 -3.84 -2.31 -16.62
CA LEU A 203 -4.30 -1.09 -17.26
C LEU A 203 -3.31 0.02 -16.97
N THR A 204 -2.98 0.79 -18.00
CA THR A 204 -2.12 1.96 -17.89
C THR A 204 -2.57 3.05 -18.85
N ASN A 205 -2.34 4.31 -18.47
CA ASN A 205 -2.49 5.47 -19.34
C ASN A 205 -1.23 5.74 -20.18
N ASN A 206 -0.13 5.00 -19.98
CA ASN A 206 1.04 5.12 -20.83
C ASN A 206 0.77 4.50 -22.21
N THR A 207 0.38 5.36 -23.15
CA THR A 207 0.07 4.98 -24.53
C THR A 207 1.27 5.02 -25.46
N VAL A 208 2.46 5.43 -25.02
CA VAL A 208 3.63 5.59 -25.89
C VAL A 208 4.10 4.21 -26.41
N ASP A 209 4.07 4.05 -27.73
CA ASP A 209 4.26 2.78 -28.47
C ASP A 209 5.67 2.17 -28.33
N HIS A 210 6.62 2.89 -27.71
CA HIS A 210 8.02 2.47 -27.58
C HIS A 210 8.46 2.16 -26.15
N CYS A 211 7.59 2.36 -25.15
CA CYS A 211 7.98 2.16 -23.76
C CYS A 211 8.00 0.66 -23.38
N ARG A 212 9.16 0.02 -23.60
CA ARG A 212 9.57 -1.24 -22.90
C ARG A 212 9.55 -1.09 -21.38
N ALA A 213 9.64 0.16 -20.90
CA ALA A 213 9.58 0.59 -19.51
C ALA A 213 8.44 -0.02 -18.66
N VAL A 214 7.32 -0.46 -19.24
CA VAL A 214 6.27 -1.18 -18.49
C VAL A 214 6.31 -2.69 -18.75
N GLN A 215 6.72 -3.10 -19.95
CA GLN A 215 6.77 -4.51 -20.35
C GLN A 215 7.92 -5.27 -19.66
N GLU A 216 9.10 -4.66 -19.56
CA GLU A 216 10.26 -5.29 -18.93
C GLU A 216 10.11 -5.46 -17.41
N PRO A 217 9.61 -4.48 -16.63
CA PRO A 217 9.36 -4.67 -15.18
C PRO A 217 8.21 -5.63 -14.87
N LEU A 218 7.25 -5.77 -15.79
CA LEU A 218 6.21 -6.79 -15.72
C LEU A 218 6.79 -8.19 -16.02
N ALA A 219 7.67 -8.30 -17.02
CA ALA A 219 8.34 -9.54 -17.39
C ALA A 219 9.39 -10.00 -16.36
N SER A 220 10.12 -9.06 -15.74
CA SER A 220 11.08 -9.32 -14.66
C SER A 220 10.42 -9.47 -13.28
N ARG A 221 9.08 -9.45 -13.22
CA ARG A 221 8.25 -9.58 -12.02
C ARG A 221 8.40 -8.48 -10.98
N ALA A 222 9.13 -7.39 -11.24
CA ALA A 222 9.27 -6.29 -10.29
C ALA A 222 7.89 -5.72 -9.89
N VAL A 223 6.99 -5.49 -10.85
CA VAL A 223 5.61 -5.02 -10.59
C VAL A 223 4.77 -6.08 -9.86
N LEU A 224 5.06 -7.37 -10.06
CA LEU A 224 4.39 -8.48 -9.39
C LEU A 224 4.92 -8.72 -7.97
N GLN A 225 6.16 -8.37 -7.68
CA GLN A 225 6.78 -8.44 -6.35
C GLN A 225 6.26 -7.33 -5.42
N VAL A 226 5.91 -6.16 -5.96
CA VAL A 226 5.21 -5.11 -5.21
C VAL A 226 3.89 -5.64 -4.62
N ASP A 227 3.14 -6.46 -5.39
CA ASP A 227 1.91 -7.14 -4.94
C ASP A 227 2.20 -8.23 -3.87
N GLN A 228 3.41 -8.83 -3.87
CA GLN A 228 3.81 -9.84 -2.87
C GLN A 228 4.37 -9.24 -1.57
N ALA A 229 5.02 -8.08 -1.61
CA ALA A 229 5.51 -7.39 -0.40
C ALA A 229 4.37 -6.96 0.53
N ALA A 230 3.19 -6.64 -0.03
CA ALA A 230 1.96 -6.40 0.73
C ALA A 230 1.50 -7.62 1.56
N SER A 231 1.85 -8.84 1.13
CA SER A 231 1.49 -10.07 1.85
C SER A 231 2.37 -10.38 3.07
N ALA A 232 3.60 -9.85 3.12
CA ALA A 232 4.49 -10.06 4.27
C ALA A 232 3.97 -9.38 5.55
N HIS A 233 3.25 -8.26 5.41
CA HIS A 233 2.58 -7.58 6.52
C HIS A 233 1.41 -8.39 7.12
N GLN A 234 0.78 -9.29 6.35
CA GLN A 234 -0.32 -10.13 6.86
C GLN A 234 0.16 -11.15 7.91
N ALA A 235 1.44 -11.56 7.88
CA ALA A 235 2.02 -12.45 8.88
C ALA A 235 2.15 -11.76 10.26
N PHE A 236 2.46 -10.46 10.29
CA PHE A 236 2.52 -9.67 11.53
C PHE A 236 1.13 -9.49 12.17
N HIS A 237 0.08 -9.33 11.34
CA HIS A 237 -1.30 -9.23 11.83
C HIS A 237 -1.85 -10.52 12.46
N ARG A 238 -1.34 -11.72 12.08
CA ARG A 238 -1.69 -12.96 12.80
C ARG A 238 -1.24 -12.92 14.25
N GLN A 239 -0.04 -12.41 14.51
CA GLN A 239 0.53 -12.30 15.85
C GLN A 239 -0.21 -11.27 16.71
N GLN A 240 -0.74 -10.20 16.10
CA GLN A 240 -1.61 -9.23 16.78
C GLN A 240 -3.00 -9.79 17.09
N ARG A 241 -3.57 -10.65 16.23
CA ARG A 241 -4.85 -11.33 16.51
C ARG A 241 -4.76 -12.26 17.73
N GLU A 242 -3.67 -13.03 17.86
CA GLU A 242 -3.44 -13.86 19.04
C GLU A 242 -3.33 -13.04 20.33
N CYS A 243 -2.80 -11.81 20.26
CA CYS A 243 -2.74 -10.90 21.41
C CYS A 243 -4.06 -10.16 21.70
N GLY A 244 -4.96 -10.03 20.70
CA GLY A 244 -6.23 -9.31 20.82
C GLY A 244 -7.43 -10.15 21.26
N GLU A 245 -7.34 -11.49 21.17
CA GLU A 245 -8.38 -12.40 21.66
C GLU A 245 -8.39 -12.55 23.18
N ASP A 246 -7.26 -12.26 23.85
CA ASP A 246 -7.16 -12.20 25.30
C ASP A 246 -7.14 -10.74 25.79
N ALA A 247 -8.31 -10.17 26.09
CA ALA A 247 -8.39 -8.88 26.81
C ALA A 247 -7.65 -8.90 28.16
N ASN A 248 -7.39 -10.11 28.69
CA ASN A 248 -6.59 -10.36 29.87
C ASN A 248 -5.08 -10.47 29.59
N LEU A 249 -4.57 -10.62 28.35
CA LEU A 249 -3.10 -10.55 28.16
C LEU A 249 -2.57 -9.13 28.27
N VAL A 250 -3.40 -8.13 27.96
CA VAL A 250 -3.05 -6.70 28.12
C VAL A 250 -3.27 -6.23 29.56
N ARG A 251 -4.07 -6.95 30.38
CA ARG A 251 -4.42 -6.57 31.76
C ARG A 251 -3.90 -7.50 32.87
N CYS A 252 -3.64 -8.79 32.61
CA CYS A 252 -3.32 -9.82 33.61
C CYS A 252 -1.84 -10.23 33.61
N ARG A 253 -0.96 -9.24 33.80
CA ARG A 253 0.30 -9.45 34.56
C ARG A 253 0.40 -8.54 35.79
N TYR A 254 -0.74 -8.14 36.33
CA TYR A 254 -0.84 -7.53 37.66
C TYR A 254 -1.86 -8.34 38.45
N LEU A 255 -1.49 -8.67 39.69
CA LEU A 255 -2.17 -9.56 40.66
C LEU A 255 -1.70 -11.02 40.66
N ARG A 256 -0.45 -11.22 41.08
CA ARG A 256 -0.12 -12.20 42.13
C ARG A 256 1.20 -11.81 42.78
N ALA A 257 1.10 -11.16 43.93
CA ALA A 257 2.13 -11.17 44.95
C ALA A 257 1.41 -11.42 46.27
N ASP A 258 1.55 -12.64 46.76
CA ASP A 258 1.17 -13.03 48.11
C ASP A 258 1.88 -12.10 49.11
N CYS A 259 1.11 -11.29 49.83
CA CYS A 259 1.58 -10.67 51.05
C CYS A 259 0.89 -11.37 52.23
N HIS A 260 1.62 -12.34 52.80
CA HIS A 260 1.44 -12.76 54.18
C HIS A 260 1.47 -11.52 55.08
N CYS A 261 0.36 -11.20 55.74
CA CYS A 261 0.34 -10.27 56.85
C CYS A 261 0.07 -11.06 58.14
N GLN A 262 1.14 -11.32 58.88
CA GLN A 262 1.05 -11.63 60.31
C GLN A 262 0.49 -10.40 61.03
N LYS A 263 -0.58 -10.56 61.80
CA LYS A 263 -0.82 -9.75 63.00
C LYS A 263 -1.38 -10.66 64.08
N GLY A 264 -0.60 -10.78 65.16
CA GLY A 264 -1.10 -11.24 66.44
C GLY A 264 -1.89 -10.13 67.14
N ALA A 265 -2.90 -10.57 67.87
CA ALA A 265 -3.18 -10.22 69.26
C ALA A 265 -3.88 -11.45 69.86
#